data_AF-A0AAD8EES5-F1
#
_entry.id   AF-A0AAD8EES5-F1
#
_cell.length_a   1.000
_cell.length_b   1.000
_cell.length_c   1.000
_cell.angle_alpha   90.00
_cell.angle_beta   90.00
_cell.angle_gamma   90.00
#
_symmetry.space_group_name_H-M   'P 1'
#
loop_
_entity.id
_entity.type
_entity.pdbx_description
1 polymer ?
#
loop_
_entity_poly.entity_id
_entity_poly.type
_entity_poly.pdbx_seq_one_letter_code
_entity_poly.pdbx_strand_id
1 'polypeptide(L)'
;TGENTGTYFNDYCNWKKIPEFQEFVEHSPAAEIAGNLMECEWVKFYHEHVLNKEPGTEKPTPWHHDQSYYPINGDKVCSIWMPVDPIPLDSTLRLVRGSHQWGWFKPRKFATENDYLPQILPDSYDSIPVEEIDSGKHYILEWSIEVCTFKQ
;
A
#
# COMPACT_ATOMS: atom_id res chain seq x y z
N THR A 1 10.73 13.72 -20.90
CA THR A 1 9.44 14.15 -20.33
C THR A 1 8.36 13.44 -21.13
N GLY A 2 8.03 12.21 -20.76
CA GLY A 2 6.91 11.50 -21.40
C GLY A 2 5.61 12.22 -21.04
N GLU A 3 4.76 12.46 -22.03
CA GLU A 3 3.41 12.97 -21.77
C GLU A 3 2.62 11.86 -21.07
N ASN A 4 2.14 12.14 -19.87
CA ASN A 4 1.25 11.24 -19.14
C ASN A 4 -0.09 11.19 -19.89
N THR A 5 -0.23 10.21 -20.78
CA THR A 5 -1.44 10.00 -21.59
C THR A 5 -2.49 9.16 -20.85
N GLY A 6 -2.10 8.54 -19.73
CA GLY A 6 -2.98 7.74 -18.89
C GLY A 6 -3.65 8.55 -17.78
N THR A 7 -4.80 8.07 -17.31
CA THR A 7 -5.50 8.65 -16.16
C THR A 7 -5.13 7.89 -14.89
N TYR A 8 -4.85 8.64 -13.83
CA TYR A 8 -4.74 8.11 -12.47
C TYR A 8 -5.99 8.51 -11.68
N PHE A 9 -6.75 7.53 -11.23
CA PHE A 9 -7.90 7.71 -10.36
C PHE A 9 -7.59 7.13 -8.99
N ASN A 10 -7.94 7.89 -7.96
CA ASN A 10 -7.94 7.41 -6.59
C ASN A 10 -9.16 7.94 -5.84
N ASP A 11 -9.66 7.16 -4.90
CA ASP A 11 -10.77 7.55 -4.03
C ASP A 11 -10.70 6.82 -2.69
N TYR A 12 -11.27 7.41 -1.64
CA TYR A 12 -11.08 6.95 -0.26
C TYR A 12 -12.40 6.85 0.50
N CYS A 13 -12.46 5.88 1.41
CA CYS A 13 -13.52 5.77 2.43
C CYS A 13 -14.95 5.72 1.86
N ASN A 14 -15.13 5.07 0.71
CA ASN A 14 -16.42 4.82 0.07
C ASN A 14 -17.21 3.67 0.71
N TRP A 15 -16.62 2.91 1.61
CA TRP A 15 -17.26 1.75 2.24
C TRP A 15 -18.61 2.03 2.90
N LYS A 16 -18.89 3.27 3.33
CA LYS A 16 -20.22 3.65 3.86
C LYS A 16 -21.25 4.03 2.79
N LYS A 17 -20.79 4.28 1.56
CA LYS A 17 -21.60 4.78 0.44
C LYS A 17 -21.89 3.68 -0.58
N ILE A 18 -21.00 2.71 -0.72
CA ILE A 18 -21.09 1.60 -1.67
C ILE A 18 -21.42 0.33 -0.87
N PRO A 19 -22.64 -0.23 -0.99
CA PRO A 19 -23.06 -1.40 -0.22
C PRO A 19 -22.12 -2.60 -0.35
N GLU A 20 -21.55 -2.83 -1.53
CA GLU A 20 -20.63 -3.93 -1.79
C GLU A 20 -19.31 -3.80 -1.01
N PHE A 21 -18.84 -2.56 -0.79
CA PHE A 21 -17.66 -2.32 0.03
C PHE A 21 -17.96 -2.52 1.51
N GLN A 22 -19.16 -2.10 1.96
CA GLN A 22 -19.60 -2.39 3.33
C GLN A 22 -19.69 -3.89 3.56
N GLU A 23 -20.32 -4.62 2.64
CA GLU A 23 -20.45 -6.07 2.68
C GLU A 23 -19.09 -6.76 2.77
N PHE A 24 -18.12 -6.33 1.95
CA PHE A 24 -16.76 -6.85 2.02
C PHE A 24 -16.10 -6.58 3.38
N VAL A 25 -16.21 -5.35 3.91
CA VAL A 25 -15.61 -4.98 5.20
C VAL A 25 -16.22 -5.76 6.36
N GLU A 26 -17.54 -5.98 6.34
CA GLU A 26 -18.27 -6.60 7.46
C GLU A 26 -18.32 -8.13 7.39
N HIS A 27 -18.34 -8.72 6.18
CA HIS A 27 -18.66 -10.14 5.99
C HIS A 27 -17.57 -10.96 5.26
N SER A 28 -16.51 -10.33 4.72
CA SER A 28 -15.40 -11.08 4.12
C SER A 28 -14.42 -11.64 5.17
N PRO A 29 -13.56 -12.61 4.81
CA PRO A 29 -12.52 -13.10 5.72
C PRO A 29 -11.38 -12.10 5.95
N ALA A 30 -11.43 -10.88 5.40
CA ALA A 30 -10.34 -9.91 5.49
C ALA A 30 -9.96 -9.59 6.95
N ALA A 31 -10.95 -9.48 7.84
CA ALA A 31 -10.71 -9.22 9.25
C ALA A 31 -9.98 -10.38 9.94
N GLU A 32 -10.38 -11.63 9.65
CA GLU A 32 -9.75 -12.83 10.18
C GLU A 32 -8.31 -12.97 9.68
N ILE A 33 -8.09 -12.78 8.38
CA ILE A 33 -6.75 -12.83 7.76
C ILE A 33 -5.82 -11.79 8.40
N ALA A 34 -6.28 -10.54 8.51
CA ALA A 34 -5.51 -9.47 9.13
C ALA A 34 -5.23 -9.76 10.61
N GLY A 35 -6.22 -10.27 11.36
CA GLY A 35 -6.08 -10.63 12.77
C GLY A 35 -5.03 -11.72 12.98
N ASN A 36 -5.04 -12.76 12.15
CA ASN A 36 -4.05 -13.83 12.18
C ASN A 36 -2.64 -13.32 11.83
N LEU A 37 -2.49 -12.49 10.80
CA LEU A 37 -1.19 -11.92 10.40
C LEU A 37 -0.61 -10.97 11.45
N MET A 38 -1.47 -10.19 12.12
CA MET A 38 -1.06 -9.28 13.18
C MET A 38 -0.99 -9.96 14.55
N GLU A 39 -1.41 -11.23 14.68
CA GLU A 39 -1.53 -11.96 15.95
C GLU A 39 -2.38 -11.21 16.98
N CYS A 40 -3.56 -10.74 16.55
CA CYS A 40 -4.47 -9.92 17.36
C CYS A 40 -5.83 -10.62 17.55
N GLU A 41 -6.42 -10.49 18.74
CA GLU A 41 -7.76 -11.03 19.04
C GLU A 41 -8.87 -10.25 18.32
N TRP A 42 -8.67 -8.95 18.14
CA TRP A 42 -9.64 -8.07 17.48
C TRP A 42 -8.91 -7.17 16.49
N VAL A 43 -9.56 -6.92 15.35
CA VAL A 43 -9.09 -5.94 14.35
C VAL A 43 -10.12 -4.86 14.17
N LYS A 44 -9.64 -3.65 13.84
CA LYS A 44 -10.49 -2.51 13.52
C LYS A 44 -10.21 -2.08 12.10
N PHE A 45 -11.22 -2.14 11.25
CA PHE A 45 -11.14 -1.56 9.93
C PHE A 45 -10.98 -0.03 10.03
N TYR A 46 -9.96 0.51 9.37
CA TYR A 46 -9.62 1.93 9.42
C TYR A 46 -10.12 2.69 8.19
N HIS A 47 -9.72 2.25 7.00
CA HIS A 47 -10.11 2.86 5.73
C HIS A 47 -9.94 1.87 4.57
N GLU A 48 -10.54 2.20 3.43
CA GLU A 48 -10.22 1.61 2.13
C GLU A 48 -9.80 2.72 1.16
N HIS A 49 -9.06 2.31 0.13
CA HIS A 49 -8.54 3.18 -0.91
C HIS A 49 -8.63 2.46 -2.27
N VAL A 50 -9.37 3.04 -3.20
CA VAL A 50 -9.45 2.58 -4.59
C VAL A 50 -8.35 3.25 -5.40
N LEU A 51 -7.64 2.46 -6.20
CA LEU A 51 -6.57 2.91 -7.08
C LEU A 51 -6.80 2.36 -8.48
N ASN A 52 -6.87 3.24 -9.48
CA ASN A 52 -6.79 2.85 -10.88
C ASN A 52 -5.66 3.65 -11.57
N LYS A 53 -4.73 2.91 -12.19
CA LYS A 53 -3.61 3.42 -12.97
C LYS A 53 -3.75 2.91 -14.39
N GLU A 54 -4.26 3.76 -15.28
CA GLU A 54 -4.39 3.42 -16.68
C GLU A 54 -3.01 3.33 -17.37
N PRO A 55 -2.88 2.54 -18.45
CA PRO A 55 -1.69 2.54 -19.29
C PRO A 55 -1.29 3.97 -19.70
N GLY A 56 0.01 4.27 -19.67
CA GLY A 56 0.53 5.61 -19.92
C GLY A 56 0.69 6.47 -18.66
N THR A 57 0.30 5.97 -17.48
CA THR A 57 0.69 6.56 -16.18
C THR A 57 2.14 6.19 -15.82
N GLU A 58 3.09 6.97 -16.32
CA GLU A 58 4.51 6.60 -16.28
C GLU A 58 5.18 6.66 -14.90
N LYS A 59 4.59 7.36 -13.92
CA LYS A 59 5.29 7.59 -12.64
C LYS A 59 5.12 6.39 -11.68
N PRO A 60 6.20 5.67 -11.31
CA PRO A 60 6.11 4.61 -10.31
C PRO A 60 5.74 5.17 -8.94
N THR A 61 5.07 4.36 -8.12
CA THR A 61 4.91 4.69 -6.69
C THR A 61 6.29 4.57 -6.03
N PRO A 62 6.80 5.59 -5.34
CA PRO A 62 8.13 5.51 -4.72
C PRO A 62 8.16 4.51 -3.56
N TRP A 63 9.34 4.01 -3.21
CA TRP A 63 9.54 3.23 -1.98
C TRP A 63 9.08 4.02 -0.74
N HIS A 64 8.20 3.43 0.06
CA HIS A 64 7.64 4.02 1.28
C HIS A 64 7.17 2.93 2.25
N HIS A 65 6.88 3.33 3.49
CA HIS A 65 6.11 2.55 4.46
C HIS A 65 4.79 3.28 4.76
N ASP A 66 3.67 2.56 4.73
CA ASP A 66 2.32 3.12 4.94
C ASP A 66 2.11 3.68 6.35
N GLN A 67 2.70 3.07 7.38
CA GLN A 67 2.45 3.37 8.81
C GLN A 67 2.49 4.88 9.12
N SER A 68 3.45 5.59 8.53
CA SER A 68 3.71 7.01 8.81
C SER A 68 2.68 7.97 8.18
N TYR A 69 1.85 7.49 7.26
CA TYR A 69 0.76 8.26 6.68
C TYR A 69 -0.51 8.21 7.52
N TYR A 70 -0.61 7.26 8.46
CA TYR A 70 -1.81 7.06 9.26
C TYR A 70 -1.64 7.65 10.67
N PRO A 71 -2.70 8.23 11.26
CA PRO A 71 -2.73 8.64 12.65
C PRO A 71 -2.93 7.42 13.58
N ILE A 72 -2.16 6.35 13.37
CA ILE A 72 -2.22 5.09 14.12
C ILE A 72 -0.85 4.86 14.75
N ASN A 73 -0.82 4.62 16.05
CA ASN A 73 0.39 4.25 16.77
C ASN A 73 0.51 2.72 16.89
N GLY A 74 1.74 2.21 16.94
CA GLY A 74 2.06 0.78 17.03
C GLY A 74 2.53 0.17 15.71
N ASP A 75 2.74 -1.14 15.73
CA ASP A 75 3.28 -1.96 14.63
C ASP A 75 2.28 -3.03 14.14
N LYS A 76 1.10 -3.11 14.77
CA LYS A 76 0.00 -4.01 14.40
C LYS A 76 -0.96 -3.32 13.44
N VAL A 77 -0.47 -3.04 12.23
CA VAL A 77 -1.25 -2.48 11.11
C VAL A 77 -1.05 -3.36 9.88
N CYS A 78 -2.14 -3.70 9.21
CA CYS A 78 -2.14 -4.54 8.02
C CYS A 78 -2.93 -3.87 6.91
N SER A 79 -2.30 -3.70 5.74
CA SER A 79 -2.95 -3.29 4.49
C SER A 79 -3.16 -4.54 3.64
N ILE A 80 -4.40 -4.81 3.23
CA ILE A 80 -4.72 -5.85 2.25
C ILE A 80 -4.85 -5.17 0.90
N TRP A 81 -3.90 -5.44 0.00
CA TRP A 81 -3.99 -4.99 -1.39
C TRP A 81 -4.57 -6.12 -2.25
N MET A 82 -5.68 -5.81 -2.93
CA MET A 82 -6.46 -6.79 -3.69
C MET A 82 -6.68 -6.26 -5.12
N PRO A 83 -5.97 -6.79 -6.12
CA PRO A 83 -6.19 -6.39 -7.50
C PRO A 83 -7.52 -6.98 -8.02
N VAL A 84 -8.28 -6.16 -8.75
CA VAL A 84 -9.56 -6.57 -9.37
C VAL A 84 -9.39 -7.05 -10.81
N ASP A 85 -8.24 -6.76 -11.42
CA ASP A 85 -7.83 -7.20 -12.75
C ASP A 85 -6.48 -7.93 -12.68
N PRO A 86 -6.12 -8.78 -13.66
CA PRO A 86 -4.78 -9.37 -13.73
C PRO A 86 -3.69 -8.30 -13.78
N ILE A 87 -2.61 -8.51 -13.02
CA ILE A 87 -1.49 -7.57 -12.89
C ILE A 87 -0.21 -8.21 -13.40
N PRO A 88 0.38 -7.72 -14.51
CA PRO A 88 1.66 -8.20 -15.00
C PRO A 88 2.82 -7.77 -14.08
N LEU A 89 3.96 -8.46 -14.21
CA LEU A 89 5.12 -8.27 -13.34
C LEU A 89 5.67 -6.83 -13.33
N ASP A 90 5.59 -6.12 -14.46
CA ASP A 90 6.11 -4.76 -14.62
C ASP A 90 5.27 -3.67 -13.94
N SER A 91 4.07 -4.01 -13.46
CA SER A 91 3.13 -3.11 -12.78
C SER A 91 2.65 -3.62 -11.42
N THR A 92 3.19 -4.75 -10.95
CA THR A 92 2.83 -5.35 -9.67
C THR A 92 3.45 -4.60 -8.47
N LEU A 93 2.94 -4.90 -7.27
CA LEU A 93 3.57 -4.42 -6.05
C LEU A 93 4.93 -5.06 -5.84
N ARG A 94 5.87 -4.26 -5.36
CA ARG A 94 7.22 -4.70 -4.98
C ARG A 94 7.38 -4.47 -3.48
N LEU A 95 7.80 -5.51 -2.76
CA LEU A 95 7.96 -5.48 -1.31
C LEU A 95 9.39 -5.84 -0.95
N VAL A 96 9.98 -5.15 0.02
CA VAL A 96 11.30 -5.50 0.54
C VAL A 96 11.14 -6.52 1.66
N ARG A 97 11.67 -7.74 1.48
CA ARG A 97 11.53 -8.81 2.48
C ARG A 97 12.14 -8.39 3.82
N GLY A 98 11.32 -8.42 4.88
CA GLY A 98 11.74 -8.11 6.25
C GLY A 98 11.71 -6.63 6.62
N SER A 99 11.36 -5.72 5.69
CA SER A 99 11.42 -4.27 5.98
C SER A 99 10.49 -3.81 7.09
N HIS A 100 9.41 -4.55 7.38
CA HIS A 100 8.53 -4.30 8.53
C HIS A 100 9.25 -4.24 9.89
N GLN A 101 10.50 -4.73 9.99
CA GLN A 101 11.32 -4.70 11.20
C GLN A 101 12.27 -3.49 11.28
N TRP A 102 12.33 -2.65 10.26
CA TRP A 102 13.27 -1.52 10.17
C TRP A 102 12.84 -0.27 10.96
N GLY A 103 11.66 -0.31 11.59
CA GLY A 103 11.12 0.82 12.33
C GLY A 103 10.33 1.79 11.47
N TRP A 104 10.27 3.04 11.91
CA TRP A 104 9.42 4.08 11.31
C TRP A 104 10.23 4.98 10.40
N PHE A 105 9.65 5.28 9.24
CA PHE A 105 10.22 6.18 8.25
C PHE A 105 9.34 7.40 8.05
N LYS A 106 9.94 8.49 7.56
CA LYS A 106 9.21 9.67 7.14
C LYS A 106 8.28 9.32 5.97
N PRO A 107 7.03 9.80 5.97
CA PRO A 107 6.18 9.70 4.78
C PRO A 107 6.81 10.52 3.66
N ARG A 108 6.63 10.04 2.43
CA ARG A 108 7.12 10.65 1.19
C ARG A 108 5.99 11.23 0.35
N LYS A 109 6.23 12.38 -0.26
CA LYS A 109 5.32 13.00 -1.23
C LYS A 109 5.45 12.25 -2.56
N PHE A 110 4.43 11.51 -2.99
CA PHE A 110 4.54 10.70 -4.22
C PHE A 110 4.81 11.54 -5.48
N ALA A 111 4.31 12.78 -5.52
CA ALA A 111 4.54 13.69 -6.65
C ALA A 111 6.01 14.12 -6.80
N THR A 112 6.74 14.30 -5.70
CA THR A 112 8.12 14.85 -5.73
C THR A 112 9.18 13.92 -5.16
N GLU A 113 8.76 12.80 -4.56
CA GLU A 113 9.58 11.78 -3.90
C GLU A 113 10.38 12.27 -2.68
N ASN A 114 10.12 13.50 -2.24
CA ASN A 114 10.71 14.10 -1.06
C ASN A 114 9.95 13.69 0.20
N ASP A 115 10.63 13.64 1.33
CA ASP A 115 9.98 13.48 2.63
C ASP A 115 9.05 14.66 2.94
N TYR A 116 7.99 14.40 3.72
CA TYR A 116 7.26 15.47 4.38
C TYR A 116 8.17 16.19 5.39
N LEU A 117 7.93 17.49 5.60
CA LEU A 117 8.81 18.33 6.42
C LEU A 117 8.73 17.92 7.92
N PRO A 118 9.83 18.10 8.68
CA PRO A 118 9.93 17.70 10.09
C PRO A 118 8.89 18.34 11.02
N GLN A 119 8.30 19.47 10.61
CA GLN A 119 7.35 20.25 11.42
C GLN A 119 6.06 19.49 11.79
N ILE A 120 5.85 18.29 11.22
CA ILE A 120 4.66 17.45 11.39
C ILE A 120 5.04 16.04 11.91
N LEU A 121 6.34 15.72 12.06
CA LEU A 121 6.82 14.36 12.29
C LEU A 121 7.83 14.29 13.46
N PRO A 122 7.89 13.17 14.19
CA PRO A 122 8.98 12.96 15.15
C PRO A 122 10.34 12.99 14.45
N ASP A 123 11.31 13.70 15.04
CA ASP A 123 12.70 13.74 14.54
C ASP A 123 13.36 12.35 14.50
N SER A 124 12.79 11.38 15.22
CA SER A 124 13.27 9.99 15.29
C SER A 124 12.99 9.14 14.06
N TYR A 125 12.24 9.63 13.06
CA TYR A 125 11.94 8.83 11.87
C TYR A 125 13.03 9.02 10.82
N ASP A 126 13.56 7.92 10.31
CA ASP A 126 14.56 7.94 9.26
C ASP A 126 13.92 8.18 7.88
N SER A 127 14.74 8.55 6.90
CA SER A 127 14.31 8.52 5.50
C SER A 127 14.40 7.08 4.97
N ILE A 128 13.54 6.72 4.02
CA ILE A 128 13.58 5.38 3.38
C ILE A 128 14.96 5.18 2.72
N PRO A 129 15.66 4.06 2.94
CA PRO A 129 17.00 3.81 2.39
C PRO A 129 16.95 3.39 0.91
N VAL A 130 16.46 4.29 0.04
CA VAL A 130 16.23 4.03 -1.40
C VAL A 130 17.48 3.52 -2.11
N GLU A 131 18.63 4.16 -1.88
CA GLU A 131 19.90 3.76 -2.51
C GLU A 131 20.32 2.32 -2.13
N GLU A 132 20.03 1.91 -0.89
CA GLU A 132 20.33 0.56 -0.43
C GLU A 132 19.42 -0.47 -1.12
N ILE A 133 18.12 -0.17 -1.21
CA ILE A 133 17.13 -0.99 -1.90
C ILE A 133 17.49 -1.15 -3.38
N ASP A 134 17.77 -0.05 -4.07
CA ASP A 134 18.05 -0.05 -5.50
C ASP A 134 19.44 -0.65 -5.84
N SER A 135 20.36 -0.70 -4.88
CA SER A 135 21.65 -1.38 -5.05
C SER A 135 21.55 -2.92 -5.08
N GLY A 136 20.38 -3.48 -4.81
CA GLY A 136 20.15 -4.93 -4.81
C GLY A 136 20.62 -5.64 -3.53
N LYS A 137 20.90 -4.90 -2.45
CA LYS A 137 21.28 -5.46 -1.15
C LYS A 137 20.14 -6.17 -0.42
N HIS A 138 18.89 -5.87 -0.79
CA HIS A 138 17.72 -6.49 -0.19
C HIS A 138 17.00 -7.41 -1.18
N TYR A 139 16.33 -8.42 -0.63
CA TYR A 139 15.52 -9.33 -1.43
C TYR A 139 14.15 -8.72 -1.72
N ILE A 140 13.88 -8.46 -3.00
CA ILE A 140 12.59 -7.92 -3.46
C ILE A 140 11.63 -9.07 -3.75
N LEU A 141 10.43 -8.95 -3.19
CA LEU A 141 9.30 -9.82 -3.43
C LEU A 141 8.38 -9.15 -4.45
N GLU A 142 8.18 -9.81 -5.59
CA GLU A 142 7.32 -9.37 -6.68
C GLU A 142 6.84 -10.58 -7.50
N TRP A 143 5.59 -10.57 -7.94
CA TRP A 143 5.01 -11.61 -8.78
C TRP A 143 3.84 -11.06 -9.59
N SER A 144 3.60 -11.63 -10.78
CA SER A 144 2.37 -11.39 -11.53
C SER A 144 1.17 -12.00 -10.81
N ILE A 145 0.01 -11.38 -10.94
CA ILE A 145 -1.20 -11.81 -10.25
C ILE A 145 -2.30 -12.08 -11.27
N GLU A 146 -2.87 -13.28 -11.21
CA GLU A 146 -4.08 -13.65 -11.91
C GLU A 146 -5.26 -13.52 -10.95
N VAL A 147 -6.38 -12.98 -11.42
CA VAL A 147 -7.59 -12.89 -10.62
C VAL A 147 -8.37 -14.19 -10.76
N CYS A 148 -8.69 -14.81 -9.63
CA CYS A 148 -9.53 -16.00 -9.61
C CYS A 148 -10.96 -15.63 -10.04
N THR A 149 -11.30 -15.89 -11.30
CA THR A 149 -12.69 -15.82 -11.74
C THR A 149 -13.39 -17.10 -11.30
N PHE A 150 -14.26 -16.98 -10.29
CA PHE A 150 -15.23 -18.04 -10.02
C PHE A 150 -16.23 -18.02 -11.18
N LYS A 151 -16.08 -18.95 -12.12
CA LYS A 151 -17.18 -19.26 -13.04
C LYS A 151 -18.34 -19.76 -12.18
N GLN A 152 -19.42 -18.98 -12.14
CA GLN A 152 -20.71 -19.47 -11.66
C GLN A 152 -21.20 -20.60 -12.57
#